data_AF-A0A7C7C6F4-F1
#
_entry.id   AF-A0A7C7C6F4-F1
#
_cell.length_a   1.000
_cell.length_b   1.000
_cell.length_c   1.000
_cell.angle_alpha   90.00
_cell.angle_beta   90.00
_cell.angle_gamma   90.00
#
_symmetry.space_group_name_H-M   'P 1'
#
loop_
_entity.id
_entity.type
_entity.pdbx_description
1 polymer ?
#
loop_
_entity_poly.entity_id
_entity_poly.type
_entity_poly.pdbx_seq_one_letter_code
_entity_poly.pdbx_strand_id
1 'polypeptide(L)'
;MADVKVSPKEEKFAQAIINTAGDKVKAYKAAGYSLKLTTPQMSTEADKIFNRPNVSLRIKQLQKIELTVIVATKEDKLLILEKVIKACSKTDEEKGMVNAPSVIAAIKEHNVMQGDNAPIEVSNKHAIVQANELDW
;
A
#
# COMPACT_ATOMS: atom_id res chain seq x y z
N MET A 1 2.07 -24.43 -0.17
CA MET A 1 3.00 -24.03 -1.24
C MET A 1 4.38 -24.44 -0.77
N ALA A 2 5.16 -25.18 -1.57
CA ALA A 2 6.47 -25.65 -1.13
C ALA A 2 7.39 -24.45 -0.86
N ASP A 3 7.99 -24.41 0.33
CA ASP A 3 8.99 -23.41 0.68
C ASP A 3 10.18 -23.53 -0.26
N VAL A 4 10.42 -22.49 -1.05
CA VAL A 4 11.59 -22.44 -1.93
C VAL A 4 12.81 -22.26 -1.05
N LYS A 5 13.72 -23.22 -1.08
CA LYS A 5 14.97 -23.13 -0.32
C LYS A 5 15.88 -22.08 -0.98
N VAL A 6 15.89 -20.88 -0.41
CA VAL A 6 16.82 -19.79 -0.72
C VAL A 6 17.75 -19.57 0.46
N SER A 7 18.99 -19.12 0.18
CA SER A 7 19.91 -18.76 1.27
C SER A 7 19.43 -17.51 2.02
N PRO A 8 19.84 -17.30 3.28
CA PRO A 8 19.46 -16.09 4.03
C PRO A 8 19.82 -14.78 3.31
N LYS A 9 20.88 -14.80 2.49
CA LYS A 9 21.32 -13.63 1.72
C LYS A 9 20.46 -13.38 0.49
N GLU A 10 20.05 -14.46 -0.18
CA GLU A 10 19.11 -14.39 -1.30
C GLU A 10 17.69 -14.03 -0.85
N GLU A 11 17.28 -14.44 0.34
CA GLU A 11 16.00 -14.02 0.94
C GLU A 11 16.00 -12.50 1.18
N LYS A 12 17.07 -11.95 1.76
CA LYS A 12 17.25 -10.50 1.91
C LYS A 12 17.22 -9.78 0.57
N PHE A 13 17.81 -10.37 -0.48
CA PHE A 13 17.75 -9.82 -1.82
C PHE A 13 16.33 -9.81 -2.39
N ALA A 14 15.62 -10.93 -2.27
CA ALA A 14 14.24 -11.05 -2.75
C ALA A 14 13.32 -10.04 -2.04
N GLN A 15 13.48 -9.86 -0.74
CA GLN A 15 12.69 -8.88 0.03
C GLN A 15 13.08 -7.44 -0.31
N ALA A 16 14.37 -7.17 -0.53
CA ALA A 16 14.82 -5.85 -0.96
C ALA A 16 14.31 -5.48 -2.36
N ILE A 17 14.18 -6.44 -3.29
CA ILE A 17 13.59 -6.21 -4.63
C ILE A 17 12.17 -5.65 -4.52
N ILE A 18 11.38 -6.16 -3.58
CA ILE A 18 10.02 -5.66 -3.33
C ILE A 18 10.07 -4.22 -2.82
N ASN A 19 10.89 -3.98 -1.80
CA ASN A 19 11.02 -2.67 -1.17
C ASN A 19 11.61 -1.58 -2.09
N THR A 20 12.42 -1.96 -3.08
CA THR A 20 13.08 -1.03 -4.03
C THR A 20 12.32 -0.88 -5.35
N ALA A 21 11.06 -1.32 -5.41
CA ALA A 21 10.24 -1.29 -6.63
C ALA A 21 10.91 -1.96 -7.84
N GLY A 22 11.67 -3.03 -7.61
CA GLY A 22 12.34 -3.79 -8.66
C GLY A 22 13.76 -3.33 -9.03
N ASP A 23 14.32 -2.32 -8.35
CA ASP A 23 15.70 -1.90 -8.58
C ASP A 23 16.69 -2.94 -8.02
N LYS A 24 17.27 -3.74 -8.94
CA LYS A 24 18.15 -4.86 -8.65
C LYS A 24 19.48 -4.43 -8.02
N VAL A 25 20.03 -3.28 -8.42
CA VAL A 25 21.30 -2.79 -7.90
C VAL A 25 21.10 -2.31 -6.47
N LYS A 26 20.01 -1.59 -6.18
CA LYS A 26 19.67 -1.22 -4.80
C LYS A 26 19.40 -2.43 -3.93
N ALA A 27 18.66 -3.42 -4.44
CA ALA A 27 18.41 -4.66 -3.72
C ALA A 27 19.70 -5.45 -3.41
N TYR A 28 20.65 -5.48 -4.35
CA TYR A 28 21.97 -6.08 -4.17
C TYR A 28 22.77 -5.41 -3.04
N LYS A 29 22.74 -4.08 -2.99
CA LYS A 29 23.39 -3.31 -1.91
C LYS A 29 22.71 -3.56 -0.57
N ALA A 30 21.38 -3.51 -0.53
CA ALA A 30 20.58 -3.70 0.68
C ALA A 30 20.73 -5.12 1.26
N ALA A 31 20.92 -6.13 0.42
CA ALA A 31 21.17 -7.51 0.83
C ALA A 31 22.61 -7.78 1.32
N GLY A 32 23.47 -6.75 1.32
CA GLY A 32 24.84 -6.83 1.86
C GLY A 32 25.81 -7.59 0.94
N TYR A 33 25.63 -7.52 -0.37
CA TYR A 33 26.62 -8.03 -1.33
C TYR A 33 27.79 -7.06 -1.55
N SER A 34 28.82 -7.52 -2.25
CA SER A 34 30.08 -6.78 -2.40
C SER A 34 29.88 -5.44 -3.10
N LEU A 35 30.28 -4.35 -2.42
CA LEU A 35 30.25 -2.98 -2.94
C LEU A 35 31.54 -2.58 -3.65
N LYS A 36 32.52 -3.49 -3.76
CA LYS A 36 33.82 -3.22 -4.40
C LYS A 36 33.75 -3.17 -5.93
N LEU A 37 32.61 -3.55 -6.50
CA LEU A 37 32.37 -3.61 -7.94
C LEU A 37 31.86 -2.26 -8.45
N THR A 38 32.12 -1.96 -9.73
CA THR A 38 31.50 -0.80 -10.39
C THR A 38 29.99 -1.03 -10.56
N THR A 39 29.22 0.05 -10.76
CA THR A 39 27.76 -0.05 -10.95
C THR A 39 27.34 -1.02 -12.07
N PRO A 40 27.99 -1.03 -13.26
CA PRO A 40 27.68 -2.02 -14.29
C PRO A 40 27.94 -3.47 -13.84
N GLN A 41 29.06 -3.72 -13.16
CA GLN A 41 29.39 -5.05 -12.64
C GLN A 41 28.40 -5.50 -11.56
N MET A 42 27.98 -4.59 -10.66
CA MET A 42 26.93 -4.88 -9.68
C MET A 42 25.60 -5.22 -10.36
N SER A 43 25.24 -4.53 -11.45
CA SER A 43 24.04 -4.84 -12.21
C SER A 43 24.07 -6.26 -12.77
N THR A 44 25.20 -6.65 -13.39
CA THR A 44 25.35 -8.01 -13.94
C THR A 44 25.26 -9.08 -12.86
N GLU A 45 25.88 -8.88 -11.70
CA GLU A 45 25.79 -9.83 -10.58
C GLU A 45 24.38 -9.88 -9.97
N ALA A 46 23.72 -8.73 -9.84
CA ALA A 46 22.34 -8.66 -9.37
C ALA A 46 21.39 -9.38 -10.34
N ASP A 47 21.60 -9.26 -11.66
CA ASP A 47 20.83 -9.99 -12.67
C ASP A 47 21.03 -11.49 -12.56
N LYS A 48 22.26 -11.96 -12.32
CA LYS A 48 22.54 -13.39 -12.10
C LYS A 48 21.76 -13.91 -10.89
N ILE A 49 21.72 -13.18 -9.79
CA ILE A 49 20.99 -13.58 -8.57
C ILE A 49 19.48 -13.57 -8.83
N PHE A 50 18.97 -12.49 -9.46
CA PHE A 50 17.55 -12.34 -9.78
C PHE A 50 17.03 -13.46 -10.67
N ASN A 51 17.83 -13.90 -11.65
CA ASN A 51 17.47 -14.94 -12.60
C ASN A 51 17.65 -16.38 -12.05
N ARG A 52 18.14 -16.56 -10.82
CA ARG A 52 18.18 -17.91 -10.21
C ARG A 52 16.75 -18.43 -10.05
N PRO A 53 16.46 -19.68 -10.46
CA PRO A 53 15.09 -20.23 -10.40
C PRO A 53 14.44 -20.09 -9.02
N ASN A 54 15.19 -20.38 -7.96
CA ASN A 54 14.70 -20.30 -6.58
C ASN A 54 14.40 -18.86 -6.15
N VAL A 55 15.31 -17.92 -6.46
CA VAL A 55 15.16 -16.51 -6.08
C VAL A 55 14.03 -15.85 -6.85
N SER A 56 13.94 -16.11 -8.16
CA SER A 56 12.85 -15.60 -9.01
C SER A 56 11.49 -16.10 -8.53
N LEU A 57 11.39 -17.39 -8.14
CA LEU A 57 10.15 -17.95 -7.61
C LEU A 57 9.79 -17.31 -6.26
N ARG A 58 10.78 -17.08 -5.39
CA ARG A 58 10.58 -16.39 -4.12
C ARG A 58 10.11 -14.95 -4.30
N ILE A 59 10.70 -14.20 -5.23
CA ILE A 59 10.24 -12.84 -5.57
C ILE A 59 8.78 -12.86 -6.03
N LYS A 60 8.40 -13.80 -6.91
CA LYS A 60 6.99 -13.93 -7.34
C LYS A 60 6.04 -14.26 -6.19
N GLN A 61 6.47 -15.09 -5.23
CA GLN A 61 5.69 -15.37 -4.03
C GLN A 61 5.47 -14.11 -3.20
N LEU A 62 6.55 -13.33 -2.95
CA LEU A 62 6.46 -12.08 -2.19
C LEU A 62 5.57 -11.05 -2.90
N GLN A 63 5.71 -10.90 -4.22
CA GLN A 63 4.83 -10.04 -5.04
C GLN A 63 3.36 -10.47 -4.94
N LYS A 64 3.09 -11.78 -4.96
CA LYS A 64 1.71 -12.29 -4.82
C LYS A 64 1.15 -12.04 -3.43
N ILE A 65 1.96 -12.19 -2.38
CA ILE A 65 1.56 -11.88 -1.00
C ILE A 65 1.22 -10.40 -0.89
N GLU A 66 2.09 -9.52 -1.36
CA GLU A 66 1.86 -8.07 -1.34
C GLU A 66 0.64 -7.67 -2.17
N LEU A 67 0.46 -8.27 -3.35
CA LEU A 67 -0.76 -8.06 -4.15
C LEU A 67 -2.01 -8.57 -3.41
N THR A 68 -1.92 -9.68 -2.69
CA THR A 68 -3.05 -10.21 -1.89
C THR A 68 -3.37 -9.28 -0.71
N VAL A 69 -2.36 -8.62 -0.12
CA VAL A 69 -2.55 -7.57 0.89
C VAL A 69 -3.25 -6.35 0.28
N ILE A 70 -2.92 -5.98 -0.97
CA ILE A 70 -3.59 -4.86 -1.67
C ILE A 70 -5.02 -5.24 -2.10
N VAL A 71 -5.21 -6.48 -2.58
CA VAL A 71 -6.50 -7.08 -2.96
C VAL A 71 -7.15 -7.75 -1.75
N ALA A 72 -6.89 -7.23 -0.55
CA ALA A 72 -7.60 -7.67 0.64
C ALA A 72 -9.11 -7.42 0.48
N THR A 73 -9.92 -8.25 1.12
CA THR A 73 -11.38 -8.14 1.04
C THR A 73 -11.85 -6.82 1.63
N LYS A 74 -13.10 -6.43 1.36
CA LYS A 74 -13.70 -5.22 1.96
C LYS A 74 -13.56 -5.24 3.49
N GLU A 75 -13.80 -6.39 4.11
CA GLU A 75 -13.70 -6.59 5.56
C GLU A 75 -12.27 -6.42 6.08
N ASP A 76 -11.28 -6.99 5.40
CA ASP A 76 -9.87 -6.84 5.77
C ASP A 76 -9.41 -5.39 5.71
N LYS A 77 -9.87 -4.64 4.69
CA LYS A 77 -9.58 -3.21 4.53
C LYS A 77 -10.20 -2.39 5.65
N LEU A 78 -11.44 -2.70 6.04
CA LEU A 78 -12.10 -2.06 7.20
C LEU A 78 -11.33 -2.35 8.49
N LEU A 79 -10.89 -3.59 8.73
CA LEU A 79 -10.09 -3.96 9.89
C LEU A 79 -8.74 -3.23 9.94
N ILE A 80 -8.10 -2.99 8.79
CA ILE A 80 -6.88 -2.19 8.69
C ILE A 80 -7.17 -0.74 9.06
N LEU A 81 -8.24 -0.15 8.52
CA LEU A 81 -8.65 1.22 8.84
C LEU A 81 -8.96 1.38 10.33
N GLU A 82 -9.63 0.42 10.97
CA GLU A 82 -9.85 0.42 12.42
C GLU A 82 -8.53 0.38 13.22
N LYS A 83 -7.55 -0.41 12.79
CA LYS A 83 -6.23 -0.46 13.43
C LYS A 83 -5.51 0.89 13.31
N VAL A 84 -5.59 1.53 12.15
CA VAL A 84 -5.03 2.87 11.91
C VAL A 84 -5.71 3.90 12.81
N ILE A 85 -7.04 3.88 12.91
CA ILE A 85 -7.79 4.76 13.81
C ILE A 85 -7.29 4.56 15.25
N LYS A 86 -7.28 3.33 15.76
CA LYS A 86 -6.84 3.03 17.14
C LYS A 86 -5.39 3.41 17.42
N ALA A 87 -4.49 3.21 16.45
CA ALA A 87 -3.08 3.55 16.60
C ALA A 87 -2.86 5.07 16.56
N CYS A 88 -3.45 5.76 15.58
CA CYS A 88 -3.27 7.19 15.39
C CYS A 88 -4.10 8.04 16.38
N SER A 89 -5.09 7.47 17.06
CA SER A 89 -5.83 8.10 18.16
C SER A 89 -5.06 8.14 19.48
N LYS A 90 -3.95 7.41 19.60
CA LYS A 90 -3.06 7.50 20.76
C LYS A 90 -2.05 8.62 20.56
N THR A 91 -1.59 9.20 21.67
CA THR A 91 -0.49 10.16 21.66
C THR A 91 0.77 9.47 21.19
N ASP A 92 1.38 9.98 20.12
CA ASP A 92 2.65 9.48 19.61
C ASP A 92 3.78 9.81 20.61
N GLU A 93 4.60 8.81 20.98
CA GLU A 93 5.64 8.95 22.00
C GLU A 93 6.78 9.90 21.57
N GLU A 94 7.04 10.04 20.27
CA GLU A 94 8.06 10.96 19.74
C GLU A 94 7.52 12.38 19.54
N LYS A 95 6.27 12.50 19.08
CA LYS A 95 5.67 13.80 18.73
C LYS A 95 4.82 14.42 19.84
N GLY A 96 4.48 13.66 20.88
CA GLY A 96 3.65 14.10 22.00
C GLY A 96 2.22 14.50 21.62
N MET A 97 1.76 14.13 20.41
CA MET A 97 0.47 14.54 19.86
C MET A 97 -0.22 13.38 19.13
N VAL A 98 -1.55 13.42 19.12
CA VAL A 98 -2.39 12.49 18.34
C VAL A 98 -2.28 12.85 16.86
N ASN A 99 -2.15 11.85 15.98
CA ASN A 99 -2.15 12.09 14.53
C ASN A 99 -3.59 12.21 13.99
N ALA A 100 -4.24 13.30 14.37
CA ALA A 100 -5.63 13.60 14.01
C ALA A 100 -5.90 13.56 12.49
N PRO A 101 -5.03 14.07 11.60
CA PRO A 101 -5.24 13.97 10.15
C PRO A 101 -5.38 12.52 9.65
N SER A 102 -4.52 11.61 10.14
CA SER A 102 -4.59 10.19 9.76
C SER A 102 -5.85 9.51 10.31
N VAL A 103 -6.30 9.87 11.51
CA VAL A 103 -7.55 9.36 12.08
C VAL A 103 -8.76 9.81 11.25
N ILE A 104 -8.83 11.10 10.90
CA ILE A 104 -9.95 11.66 10.11
C ILE A 104 -10.01 11.01 8.73
N ALA A 105 -8.87 10.86 8.05
CA ALA A 105 -8.82 10.21 6.75
C ALA A 105 -9.29 8.75 6.82
N ALA A 106 -8.84 8.01 7.84
CA ALA A 106 -9.23 6.61 8.02
C ALA A 106 -10.73 6.45 8.31
N ILE A 107 -11.33 7.30 9.15
CA ILE A 107 -12.78 7.31 9.43
C ILE A 107 -13.56 7.63 8.16
N LYS A 108 -13.12 8.61 7.38
CA LYS A 108 -13.82 9.01 6.15
C LYS A 108 -13.87 7.85 5.14
N GLU A 109 -12.74 7.19 4.90
CA GLU A 109 -12.69 6.03 4.01
C GLU A 109 -13.50 4.84 4.57
N HIS A 110 -13.48 4.63 5.89
CA HIS A 110 -14.30 3.61 6.55
C HIS A 110 -15.79 3.84 6.29
N ASN A 111 -16.27 5.08 6.47
CA ASN A 111 -17.67 5.46 6.25
C ASN A 111 -18.06 5.39 4.77
N VAL A 112 -17.16 5.79 3.85
CA VAL A 112 -17.38 5.63 2.40
C VAL A 112 -17.53 4.16 2.04
N MET A 113 -16.70 3.28 2.61
CA MET A 113 -16.80 1.83 2.37
C MET A 113 -18.06 1.22 2.98
N GLN A 114 -18.54 1.69 4.13
CA GLN A 114 -19.79 1.21 4.73
C GLN A 114 -21.04 1.77 4.04
N GLY A 115 -20.92 2.87 3.30
CA GLY A 115 -22.03 3.55 2.62
C GLY A 115 -22.65 4.69 3.44
N ASP A 116 -22.10 4.99 4.62
CA ASP A 116 -22.58 6.04 5.53
C ASP A 116 -22.32 7.46 5.02
N ASN A 117 -21.54 7.60 3.95
CA ASN A 117 -21.29 8.87 3.26
C ASN A 117 -21.97 8.93 1.88
N ALA A 118 -23.01 8.13 1.65
CA ALA A 118 -23.77 8.19 0.40
C ALA A 118 -24.45 9.57 0.24
N PRO A 119 -24.41 10.18 -0.96
CA PRO A 119 -25.10 11.45 -1.20
C PRO A 119 -26.60 11.26 -1.00
N ILE A 120 -27.20 12.09 -0.15
CA ILE A 120 -28.65 12.17 -0.01
C ILE A 120 -29.24 12.86 -1.23
N GLU A 121 -30.25 12.25 -1.85
CA GLU A 121 -30.98 12.89 -2.94
C GLU A 121 -31.75 14.10 -2.39
N VAL A 122 -31.33 15.30 -2.79
CA VAL A 122 -32.07 16.53 -2.46
C VAL A 122 -33.13 16.75 -3.53
N SER A 123 -34.37 16.36 -3.23
CA SER A 123 -35.53 16.70 -4.07
C SER A 123 -35.84 18.19 -3.94
N ASN A 124 -35.26 18.99 -4.84
CA ASN A 124 -35.59 20.41 -4.95
C ASN A 124 -36.95 20.58 -5.63
N LYS A 125 -38.05 20.57 -4.86
CA LYS A 125 -39.37 21.03 -5.31
C LYS A 125 -39.42 22.56 -5.36
N HIS A 126 -38.65 23.16 -6.27
CA HIS A 126 -38.85 24.58 -6.58
C HIS A 126 -40.00 24.65 -7.60
N ALA A 127 -41.14 25.19 -7.18
CA ALA A 127 -42.20 25.55 -8.11
C ALA A 127 -41.68 26.69 -8.98
N ILE A 128 -41.48 26.43 -10.28
CA ILE A 128 -41.23 27.49 -11.25
C ILE A 128 -42.57 28.22 -11.41
N VAL A 129 -42.72 29.36 -10.75
CA VAL A 129 -43.83 30.27 -11.03
C VAL A 129 -43.63 30.74 -12.47
N GLN A 130 -44.55 30.39 -13.35
CA GLN A 130 -44.52 30.83 -14.74
C GLN A 130 -44.74 32.34 -14.75
N ALA A 131 -43.94 33.09 -15.53
CA ALA A 131 -43.98 34.56 -15.58
C ALA A 131 -45.37 35.15 -15.92
N ASN A 132 -46.28 34.30 -16.41
CA ASN A 132 -47.64 34.64 -16.78
C ASN A 132 -48.59 34.78 -15.57
N GLU A 133 -48.14 34.43 -14.36
CA GLU A 133 -48.91 34.51 -13.11
C GLU A 133 -48.55 35.74 -12.25
N LEU A 134 -47.65 36.61 -12.73
CA LEU A 134 -47.31 37.88 -12.09
C LEU A 134 -48.12 39.02 -12.72
N ASP A 135 -49.27 39.33 -12.13
CA ASP A 135 -49.92 40.64 -12.32
C ASP A 135 -49.05 41.71 -11.65
N TRP A 136 -48.55 42.66 -12.44
CA TRP A 136 -47.83 43.85 -11.98
C TRP A 136 -48.77 45.03 -11.81
#